data_AF-A0A1R1XAR3-F1
#
_entry.id   AF-A0A1R1XAR3-F1
#
_cell.length_a   1.000
_cell.length_b   1.000
_cell.length_c   1.000
_cell.angle_alpha   90.00
_cell.angle_beta   90.00
_cell.angle_gamma   90.00
#
_symmetry.space_group_name_H-M   'P 1'
#
loop_
_entity.id
_entity.type
_entity.pdbx_description
1 polymer ?
#
loop_
_entity_poly.entity_id
_entity_poly.type
_entity_poly.pdbx_seq_one_letter_code
_entity_poly.pdbx_strand_id
1 'polypeptide(L)'
;MKSYIVPNSKKPGSSHILRNPKNVDNLDMNYLPHINTAYQIFWNSVKLAPNSQYLGHRPYDPKTGTYGPYEFITYAQAATRITNLGCGIVHINQKSLGKPDGPIQRNFPVAMYSNN
;
A
#
# COMPACT_ATOMS: atom_id res chain seq x y z
N MET A 1 21.15 4.80 1.95
CA MET A 1 21.83 3.57 2.43
C MET A 1 22.06 2.66 1.23
N LYS A 2 23.29 2.17 1.02
CA LYS A 2 23.61 1.31 -0.14
C LYS A 2 23.25 -0.14 0.19
N SER A 3 22.61 -0.86 -0.73
CA SER A 3 22.24 -2.28 -0.56
C SER A 3 23.48 -3.19 -0.43
N TYR A 4 23.38 -4.27 0.34
CA TYR A 4 24.41 -5.30 0.45
C TYR A 4 24.32 -6.28 -0.72
N ILE A 5 25.44 -6.54 -1.39
CA ILE A 5 25.53 -7.52 -2.47
C ILE A 5 25.93 -8.87 -1.85
N VAL A 6 25.10 -9.89 -2.01
CA VAL A 6 25.43 -11.23 -1.53
C VAL A 6 26.61 -11.77 -2.36
N PRO A 7 27.73 -12.18 -1.73
CA PRO A 7 28.90 -12.71 -2.45
C PRO A 7 28.53 -13.89 -3.35
N ASN A 8 29.16 -13.95 -4.53
CA ASN A 8 29.00 -15.04 -5.50
C ASN A 8 27.54 -15.34 -5.92
N SER A 9 26.62 -14.39 -5.76
CA SER A 9 25.19 -14.59 -6.04
C SER A 9 24.78 -14.35 -7.49
N LYS A 10 25.64 -13.73 -8.30
CA LYS A 10 25.33 -13.41 -9.70
C LYS A 10 25.37 -14.67 -10.55
N LYS A 11 24.33 -14.88 -11.35
CA LYS A 11 24.23 -15.94 -12.36
C LYS A 11 24.20 -15.32 -13.77
N PRO A 12 24.64 -16.05 -14.82
CA PRO A 12 24.48 -15.58 -16.20
C PRO A 12 23.02 -15.20 -16.48
N GLY A 13 22.80 -14.00 -17.03
CA GLY A 13 21.45 -13.46 -17.28
C GLY A 13 20.72 -12.87 -16.07
N SER A 14 21.35 -12.79 -14.88
CA SER A 14 20.74 -12.23 -13.67
C SER A 14 21.64 -11.18 -13.00
N SER A 15 21.02 -10.27 -12.25
CA SER A 15 21.75 -9.38 -11.33
C SER A 15 22.23 -10.15 -10.09
N HIS A 16 23.05 -9.50 -9.26
CA HIS A 16 23.34 -10.02 -7.92
C HIS A 16 22.07 -10.04 -7.06
N ILE A 17 22.06 -10.93 -6.06
CA ILE A 17 21.07 -10.84 -4.97
C ILE A 17 21.45 -9.63 -4.10
N LEU A 18 20.48 -8.75 -3.90
CA LEU A 18 20.60 -7.58 -3.03
C LEU A 18 19.87 -7.83 -1.71
N ARG A 19 20.51 -7.48 -0.58
CA ARG A 19 19.90 -7.52 0.75
C ARG A 19 19.94 -6.16 1.43
N ASN A 20 19.01 -5.97 2.36
CA ASN A 20 19.06 -4.84 3.29
C ASN A 20 20.32 -4.99 4.16
N PRO A 21 21.18 -3.97 4.29
CA PRO A 21 22.38 -4.05 5.13
C PRO A 21 22.11 -4.35 6.61
N LYS A 22 20.89 -4.09 7.10
CA LYS A 22 20.49 -4.45 8.48
C LYS A 22 20.07 -5.92 8.63
N ASN A 23 19.94 -6.63 7.52
CA ASN A 23 19.44 -8.01 7.43
C ASN A 23 20.23 -8.78 6.36
N VAL A 24 21.55 -8.84 6.56
CA VAL A 24 22.44 -9.52 5.63
C VAL A 24 22.27 -11.02 5.72
N ASP A 25 22.16 -11.57 6.93
CA ASP A 25 22.20 -13.03 7.14
C ASP A 25 20.81 -13.67 7.19
N ASN A 26 19.81 -12.97 7.72
CA ASN A 26 18.42 -13.44 7.84
C ASN A 26 17.41 -12.44 7.25
N LEU A 27 16.16 -12.86 7.13
CA LEU A 27 15.05 -12.03 6.64
C LEU A 27 14.17 -11.46 7.79
N ASP A 28 14.61 -11.65 9.04
CA ASP A 28 13.81 -11.29 10.22
C ASP A 28 13.80 -9.78 10.43
N MET A 29 12.61 -9.16 10.36
CA MET A 29 12.45 -7.72 10.57
C MET A 29 12.45 -7.32 12.06
N ASN A 30 13.52 -7.66 12.79
CA ASN A 30 13.63 -7.42 14.23
C ASN A 30 13.75 -5.94 14.62
N TYR A 31 14.01 -5.04 13.67
CA TYR A 31 14.18 -3.60 13.92
C TYR A 31 12.86 -2.81 13.92
N LEU A 32 11.74 -3.43 13.50
CA LEU A 32 10.39 -2.87 13.58
C LEU A 32 9.42 -3.93 14.15
N PRO A 33 9.61 -4.36 15.42
CA PRO A 33 8.89 -5.51 15.98
C PRO A 33 7.37 -5.30 16.13
N HIS A 34 6.91 -4.05 16.02
CA HIS A 34 5.48 -3.69 16.07
C HIS A 34 4.82 -3.68 14.68
N ILE A 35 5.57 -3.94 13.62
CA ILE A 35 5.10 -3.92 12.23
C ILE A 35 5.15 -5.35 11.69
N ASN A 36 4.04 -6.05 11.87
CA ASN A 36 3.89 -7.48 11.57
C ASN A 36 2.99 -7.75 10.36
N THR A 37 2.40 -6.71 9.77
CA THR A 37 1.45 -6.83 8.65
C THR A 37 1.71 -5.75 7.59
N ALA A 38 1.36 -6.05 6.34
CA ALA A 38 1.41 -5.07 5.26
C ALA A 38 0.57 -3.81 5.57
N TYR A 39 -0.56 -3.98 6.27
CA TYR A 39 -1.37 -2.87 6.78
C TYR A 39 -0.54 -1.95 7.69
N GLN A 40 0.17 -2.52 8.68
CA GLN A 40 1.01 -1.74 9.59
C GLN A 40 2.19 -1.08 8.86
N ILE A 41 2.77 -1.72 7.84
CA ILE A 41 3.83 -1.11 7.01
C ILE A 41 3.31 0.19 6.36
N PHE A 42 2.12 0.14 5.76
CA PHE A 42 1.50 1.31 5.15
C PHE A 42 1.24 2.41 6.19
N TRP A 43 0.55 2.11 7.29
CA TRP A 43 0.20 3.12 8.30
C TRP A 43 1.42 3.72 9.01
N ASN A 44 2.48 2.93 9.20
CA ASN A 44 3.74 3.47 9.69
C ASN A 44 4.35 4.47 8.68
N SER A 45 4.25 4.20 7.37
CA SER A 45 4.70 5.13 6.33
C SER A 45 3.88 6.42 6.32
N VAL A 46 2.55 6.33 6.49
CA VAL A 46 1.67 7.50 6.64
C VAL A 46 2.08 8.36 7.85
N LYS A 47 2.43 7.73 8.97
CA LYS A 47 2.88 8.43 10.18
C LYS A 47 4.23 9.13 9.98
N LEU A 48 5.20 8.45 9.35
CA LEU A 48 6.56 8.95 9.24
C LEU A 48 6.76 9.95 8.09
N ALA A 49 6.02 9.80 6.99
CA ALA A 49 6.22 10.57 5.77
C ALA A 49 4.88 10.91 5.06
N PRO A 50 3.94 11.59 5.74
CA PRO A 50 2.58 11.80 5.23
C PRO A 50 2.52 12.56 3.91
N ASN A 51 3.47 13.48 3.68
CA ASN A 51 3.49 14.37 2.52
C ASN A 51 4.36 13.84 1.36
N SER A 52 5.03 12.70 1.53
CA SER A 52 5.82 12.09 0.45
C SER A 52 4.92 11.48 -0.62
N GLN A 53 5.37 11.56 -1.88
CA GLN A 53 4.72 10.92 -3.02
C GLN A 53 4.62 9.40 -2.79
N TYR A 54 3.43 8.83 -3.02
CA TYR A 54 3.17 7.40 -2.80
C TYR A 54 2.68 6.69 -4.06
N LEU A 55 1.48 7.02 -4.56
CA LEU A 55 0.92 6.40 -5.75
C LEU A 55 0.88 7.39 -6.90
N GLY A 56 1.54 7.03 -8.00
CA GLY A 56 1.58 7.82 -9.23
C GLY A 56 0.67 7.25 -10.31
N HIS A 57 -0.02 8.11 -11.06
CA HIS A 57 -0.69 7.73 -12.30
C HIS A 57 -0.41 8.76 -13.39
N ARG A 58 -0.64 8.38 -14.65
CA ARG A 58 -0.60 9.32 -15.77
C ARG A 58 -2.04 9.64 -16.19
N PRO A 59 -2.50 10.88 -16.05
CA PRO A 59 -3.84 11.24 -16.52
C PRO A 59 -3.90 11.11 -18.03
N TYR A 60 -4.97 10.48 -18.52
CA TYR A 60 -5.26 10.39 -19.95
C TYR A 60 -6.11 11.60 -20.36
N ASP A 61 -5.65 12.36 -21.35
CA ASP A 61 -6.43 13.42 -21.98
C ASP A 61 -7.17 12.82 -23.20
N PRO A 62 -8.50 12.65 -23.13
CA PRO A 62 -9.27 12.08 -24.24
C PRO A 62 -9.38 13.02 -25.45
N LYS A 63 -9.13 14.32 -25.30
CA LYS A 63 -9.21 15.28 -26.42
C LYS A 63 -7.98 15.19 -27.30
N THR A 64 -6.81 15.02 -26.71
CA THR A 64 -5.54 14.90 -27.44
C THR A 64 -5.16 13.43 -27.68
N GLY A 65 -5.77 12.50 -26.97
CA GLY A 65 -5.44 11.08 -27.03
C GLY A 65 -4.09 10.74 -26.39
N THR A 66 -3.61 11.57 -25.47
CA THR A 66 -2.26 11.44 -24.89
C THR A 66 -2.27 11.31 -23.37
N TYR A 67 -1.27 10.62 -22.84
CA TYR A 67 -1.02 10.57 -21.40
C TYR A 67 -0.12 11.71 -20.94
N GLY A 68 -0.54 12.44 -19.92
CA GLY A 68 0.23 13.51 -19.30
C GLY A 68 1.45 13.04 -18.50
N PRO A 69 2.14 13.96 -17.81
CA PRO A 69 3.19 13.63 -16.85
C PRO A 69 2.63 12.81 -15.67
N TYR A 70 3.50 12.18 -14.88
CA TYR A 70 3.07 11.49 -13.67
C TYR A 70 2.56 12.48 -12.62
N GLU A 71 1.37 12.21 -12.11
CA GLU A 71 0.78 12.87 -10.95
C GLU A 71 0.79 11.89 -9.78
N PHE A 72 1.16 12.38 -8.59
CA PHE A 72 1.28 11.55 -7.41
C PHE A 72 0.32 12.01 -6.32
N ILE A 73 -0.33 11.06 -5.67
CA ILE A 73 -0.96 11.30 -4.37
C ILE A 73 0.04 11.01 -3.24
N THR A 74 -0.10 11.75 -2.15
CA THR A 74 0.72 11.54 -0.95
C THR A 74 0.24 10.34 -0.13
N TYR A 75 1.08 9.87 0.79
CA TYR A 75 0.67 8.86 1.78
C TYR A 75 -0.58 9.28 2.57
N ALA A 76 -0.65 10.55 3.00
CA ALA A 76 -1.80 11.07 3.73
C ALA A 76 -3.08 11.07 2.87
N GLN A 77 -2.99 11.49 1.61
CA GLN A 77 -4.14 11.46 0.70
C GLN A 77 -4.63 10.04 0.45
N ALA A 78 -3.71 9.08 0.26
CA ALA A 78 -4.07 7.66 0.14
C ALA A 78 -4.73 7.12 1.43
N ALA A 79 -4.19 7.48 2.60
CA ALA A 79 -4.75 7.09 3.89
C ALA A 79 -6.19 7.59 4.07
N THR A 80 -6.47 8.85 3.72
CA THR A 80 -7.82 9.40 3.72
C THR A 80 -8.75 8.62 2.80
N ARG A 81 -8.32 8.29 1.57
CA ARG A 81 -9.13 7.50 0.63
C ARG A 81 -9.43 6.09 1.16
N ILE A 82 -8.43 5.41 1.74
CA ILE A 82 -8.59 4.08 2.34
C ILE A 82 -9.59 4.12 3.50
N THR A 83 -9.46 5.10 4.40
CA THR A 83 -10.39 5.29 5.51
C THR A 83 -11.81 5.56 5.01
N ASN A 84 -11.98 6.49 4.08
CA ASN A 84 -13.30 6.83 3.54
C ASN A 84 -13.97 5.63 2.86
N LEU A 85 -13.21 4.86 2.07
CA LEU A 85 -13.72 3.64 1.42
C LEU A 85 -14.12 2.59 2.46
N GLY A 86 -13.26 2.32 3.45
CA GLY A 86 -13.54 1.37 4.52
C GLY A 86 -14.76 1.75 5.35
N CYS A 87 -14.88 3.03 5.73
CA CYS A 87 -16.06 3.56 6.42
C CYS A 87 -17.34 3.40 5.57
N GLY A 88 -17.27 3.70 4.28
CA GLY A 88 -18.40 3.54 3.37
C GLY A 88 -18.89 2.09 3.26
N ILE A 89 -17.95 1.14 3.12
CA ILE A 89 -18.28 -0.31 3.08
C ILE A 89 -18.96 -0.75 4.38
N VAL A 90 -18.41 -0.37 5.54
CA VAL A 90 -19.00 -0.70 6.85
C VAL A 90 -20.39 -0.09 6.99
N HIS A 91 -20.56 1.17 6.57
CA HIS A 91 -21.84 1.87 6.65
C HIS A 91 -22.91 1.21 5.76
N ILE A 92 -22.55 0.78 4.55
CA ILE A 92 -23.46 0.02 3.66
C ILE A 92 -23.92 -1.28 4.32
N ASN A 93 -23.01 -2.04 4.94
CA ASN A 93 -23.34 -3.27 5.65
C ASN A 93 -24.23 -3.03 6.87
N GLN A 94 -23.96 -1.99 7.66
CA GLN A 94 -24.83 -1.60 8.79
C GLN A 94 -26.24 -1.25 8.33
N LYS A 95 -26.34 -0.49 7.22
CA LYS A 95 -27.62 -0.11 6.64
C LYS A 95 -28.40 -1.31 6.10
N SER A 96 -27.74 -2.27 5.45
CA SER A 96 -28.40 -3.48 4.95
C SER A 96 -28.95 -4.37 6.07
N LEU A 97 -28.36 -4.32 7.26
CA LEU A 97 -28.82 -5.01 8.46
C LEU A 97 -29.89 -4.24 9.25
N GLY A 98 -30.31 -3.05 8.79
CA GLY A 98 -31.25 -2.19 9.51
C GLY A 98 -30.68 -1.60 10.81
N LYS A 99 -29.35 -1.54 10.94
CA LYS A 99 -28.63 -1.06 12.13
C LYS A 99 -27.63 0.05 11.76
N PRO A 100 -28.09 1.18 11.19
CA PRO A 100 -27.20 2.31 10.91
C PRO A 100 -26.49 2.72 12.21
N ASP A 101 -25.19 2.98 12.12
CA ASP A 101 -24.33 3.37 13.24
C ASP A 101 -24.23 2.33 14.38
N GLY A 102 -24.66 1.08 14.12
CA GLY A 102 -24.47 -0.04 15.04
C GLY A 102 -23.00 -0.48 15.16
N PRO A 103 -22.66 -1.45 16.03
CA PRO A 103 -21.30 -1.95 16.16
C PRO A 103 -20.78 -2.56 14.85
N ILE A 104 -19.48 -2.41 14.57
CA ILE A 104 -18.84 -3.01 13.40
C ILE A 104 -18.73 -4.52 13.63
N GLN A 105 -19.57 -5.29 12.93
CA GLN A 105 -19.47 -6.75 12.87
C GLN A 105 -18.63 -7.15 11.66
N ARG A 106 -17.57 -7.94 11.84
CA ARG A 106 -16.63 -8.32 10.75
C ARG A 106 -16.97 -9.63 10.06
N ASN A 107 -18.19 -10.13 10.26
CA ASN A 107 -18.63 -11.45 9.76
C ASN A 107 -19.27 -11.35 8.38
N PHE A 108 -18.75 -10.47 7.51
CA PHE A 108 -19.25 -10.29 6.15
C PHE A 108 -18.08 -10.21 5.17
N PRO A 109 -18.15 -10.93 4.03
CA PRO A 109 -17.15 -10.79 2.98
C PRO A 109 -17.38 -9.50 2.20
N VAL A 110 -16.29 -8.92 1.72
CA VAL A 110 -16.32 -7.79 0.79
C VAL A 110 -15.55 -8.21 -0.45
N ALA A 111 -16.17 -8.04 -1.61
CA ALA A 111 -15.53 -8.26 -2.90
C ALA A 111 -15.70 -7.00 -3.76
N MET A 112 -14.62 -6.58 -4.41
CA MET A 112 -14.62 -5.49 -5.38
C MET A 112 -14.29 -6.09 -6.75
N TYR A 113 -15.15 -5.81 -7.73
CA TYR A 113 -15.00 -6.30 -9.09
C TYR A 113 -14.86 -5.11 -10.03
N SER A 114 -14.05 -5.27 -11.08
CA SER A 114 -13.95 -4.31 -12.18
C SER A 114 -14.29 -5.06 -13.46
N ASN A 115 -15.26 -4.55 -14.22
CA ASN A 115 -15.44 -4.90 -15.62
C ASN A 115 -14.48 -4.01 -16.42
N ASN A 116 -13.47 -4.63 -17.05
CA ASN A 116 -12.53 -3.93 -17.95
C ASN A 116 -13.27 -3.31 -19.14
#